data_AF-A0AA47JKH7-F1
#
_entry.id   AF-A0AA47JKH7-F1
#
_cell.length_a   1.000
_cell.length_b   1.000
_cell.length_c   1.000
_cell.angle_alpha   90.00
_cell.angle_beta   90.00
_cell.angle_gamma   90.00
#
_symmetry.space_group_name_H-M   'P 1'
#
loop_
_entity.id
_entity.type
_entity.pdbx_description
1 polymer ?
#
loop_
_entity_poly.entity_id
_entity_poly.type
_entity_poly.pdbx_seq_one_letter_code
_entity_poly.pdbx_strand_id
1 'polypeptide(L)'
;MTNKAKITLLMLGVVLAGCSSVTAPKKDAIESIQQKCAVILSSDVSDDHRWQVYNELMQEYAVHAIKTQAQLDRFEAFVQRVQSDDSGQLITELIEVTDWGCSNGNYLEEMDMFIQEVQK
;
A
#
# COMPACT_ATOMS: atom_id res chain seq x y z
N MET A 1 25.09 -0.54 8.16
CA MET A 1 23.79 -0.53 7.47
C MET A 1 23.41 -1.99 7.26
N THR A 2 22.52 -2.49 8.10
CA THR A 2 22.37 -3.93 8.37
C THR A 2 20.94 -4.35 8.03
N ASN A 3 20.74 -4.92 6.85
CA ASN A 3 19.94 -6.13 6.57
C ASN A 3 18.60 -6.36 7.32
N LYS A 4 17.88 -5.32 7.76
CA LYS A 4 16.63 -5.43 8.54
C LYS A 4 15.35 -5.13 7.74
N ALA A 5 15.48 -4.63 6.50
CA ALA A 5 14.36 -4.24 5.65
C ALA A 5 13.84 -5.40 4.76
N LYS A 6 13.93 -6.65 5.22
CA LYS A 6 13.29 -7.78 4.51
C LYS A 6 11.83 -7.85 4.94
N ILE A 7 11.06 -7.07 4.19
CA ILE A 7 9.60 -6.96 4.20
C ILE A 7 8.94 -8.32 4.49
N THR A 8 8.20 -8.38 5.59
CA THR A 8 7.35 -9.53 5.93
C THR A 8 5.99 -9.37 5.24
N LEU A 9 5.96 -9.39 3.88
CA LEU A 9 4.69 -9.31 3.12
C LEU A 9 4.06 -10.68 2.81
N LEU A 10 4.68 -11.78 3.22
CA LEU A 10 4.41 -13.12 2.67
C LEU A 10 3.24 -13.89 3.31
N MET A 11 2.32 -13.24 4.02
CA MET A 11 1.20 -13.92 4.72
C MET A 11 -0.19 -13.49 4.25
N LEU A 12 -0.34 -12.99 3.01
CA LEU A 12 -1.65 -12.61 2.44
C LEU A 12 -2.28 -13.70 1.54
N GLY A 13 -1.65 -14.87 1.42
CA GLY A 13 -2.02 -15.89 0.44
C GLY A 13 -3.27 -16.74 0.73
N VAL A 14 -4.02 -16.55 1.83
CA VAL A 14 -5.14 -17.45 2.14
C VAL A 14 -6.29 -16.75 2.87
N VAL A 15 -7.08 -15.88 2.21
CA VAL A 15 -8.55 -15.79 2.41
C VAL A 15 -9.20 -15.10 1.20
N LEU A 16 -9.32 -15.76 0.05
CA LEU A 16 -10.25 -15.31 -1.00
C LEU A 16 -11.07 -16.49 -1.54
N ALA A 17 -11.91 -17.04 -0.67
CA ALA A 17 -13.09 -17.79 -1.06
C ALA A 17 -14.31 -17.09 -0.44
N GLY A 18 -14.87 -16.12 -1.16
CA GLY A 18 -16.01 -15.33 -0.68
C GLY A 18 -16.59 -14.44 -1.78
N CYS A 19 -17.55 -15.01 -2.50
CA CYS A 19 -18.37 -14.42 -3.56
C CYS A 19 -18.72 -12.92 -3.43
N SER A 20 -18.60 -12.23 -4.57
CA SER A 20 -19.59 -11.29 -5.13
C SER A 20 -20.17 -10.21 -4.21
N SER A 21 -19.53 -9.04 -4.18
CA SER A 21 -20.22 -7.75 -4.42
C SER A 21 -19.21 -6.62 -4.58
N VAL A 22 -19.39 -5.81 -5.62
CA VAL A 22 -18.72 -4.51 -5.74
C VAL A 22 -19.39 -3.60 -4.72
N THR A 23 -18.97 -3.68 -3.46
CA THR A 23 -19.33 -2.69 -2.46
C THR A 23 -18.31 -1.57 -2.54
N ALA A 24 -18.77 -0.31 -2.64
CA ALA A 24 -17.94 0.84 -2.27
C ALA A 24 -17.25 0.57 -0.93
N PRO A 25 -16.04 1.09 -0.67
CA PRO A 25 -15.40 0.90 0.62
C PRO A 25 -16.42 1.24 1.71
N LYS A 26 -16.71 0.27 2.59
CA LYS A 26 -17.60 0.52 3.74
C LYS A 26 -17.05 1.74 4.46
N LYS A 27 -17.92 2.58 5.05
CA LYS A 27 -17.53 3.80 5.77
C LYS A 27 -16.29 3.59 6.67
N ASP A 28 -16.23 2.43 7.33
CA ASP A 28 -15.12 1.98 8.17
C ASP A 28 -13.76 1.91 7.45
N ALA A 29 -13.72 1.52 6.18
CA ALA A 29 -12.51 1.47 5.36
C ALA A 29 -11.99 2.86 5.00
N ILE A 30 -12.88 3.81 4.71
CA ILE A 30 -12.52 5.21 4.46
C ILE A 30 -11.96 5.83 5.73
N GLU A 31 -12.62 5.59 6.88
CA GLU A 31 -12.14 6.06 8.18
C GLU A 31 -10.77 5.45 8.53
N SER A 32 -10.56 4.16 8.25
CA SER A 32 -9.29 3.47 8.48
C SER A 32 -8.13 4.06 7.67
N ILE A 33 -8.34 4.29 6.37
CA ILE A 33 -7.33 4.93 5.50
C ILE A 33 -7.05 6.35 5.96
N GLN A 34 -8.09 7.14 6.27
CA GLN A 34 -7.92 8.52 6.74
C GLN A 34 -7.14 8.61 8.06
N GLN A 35 -7.40 7.70 9.00
CA GLN A 35 -6.64 7.64 10.26
C GLN A 35 -5.16 7.34 10.00
N LYS A 36 -4.86 6.38 9.14
CA LYS A 36 -3.47 6.04 8.78
C LYS A 36 -2.79 7.18 8.03
N CYS A 37 -3.49 7.83 7.12
CA CYS A 37 -3.01 9.03 6.44
C CYS A 37 -2.70 10.16 7.43
N ALA A 38 -3.53 10.38 8.44
CA ALA A 38 -3.25 11.38 9.49
C ALA A 38 -1.98 11.05 10.29
N VAL A 39 -1.69 9.76 10.51
CA VAL A 39 -0.46 9.33 11.20
C VAL A 39 0.78 9.61 10.36
N ILE A 40 0.80 9.26 9.06
CA ILE A 40 1.98 9.50 8.21
C ILE A 40 2.18 10.99 7.88
N LEU A 41 1.15 11.83 7.99
CA LEU A 41 1.30 13.28 7.80
C LEU A 41 1.64 14.03 9.09
N SER A 42 1.63 13.36 10.24
CA SER A 42 1.98 13.95 11.54
C SER A 42 3.48 14.16 11.69
N SER A 43 3.89 15.24 12.36
CA SER A 43 5.29 15.49 12.74
C SER A 43 5.76 14.69 13.94
N ASP A 44 4.83 14.19 14.75
CA ASP A 44 5.12 13.70 16.11
C ASP A 44 5.25 12.16 16.18
N VAL A 45 5.36 11.52 15.01
CA VAL A 45 5.40 10.07 14.85
C VAL A 45 6.81 9.62 14.53
N SER A 46 7.30 8.63 15.28
CA SER A 46 8.62 8.03 15.03
C SER A 46 8.69 7.33 13.67
N ASP A 47 9.89 7.29 13.09
CA ASP A 47 10.12 6.69 11.77
C ASP A 47 9.68 5.21 11.72
N ASP A 48 9.93 4.43 12.79
CA ASP A 48 9.50 3.03 12.87
C ASP A 48 7.98 2.87 12.84
N HIS A 49 7.25 3.76 13.54
CA HIS A 49 5.79 3.71 13.54
C HIS A 49 5.22 4.18 12.19
N ARG A 50 5.81 5.23 11.61
CA ARG A 50 5.46 5.71 10.26
C ARG A 50 5.67 4.62 9.22
N TRP A 51 6.79 3.90 9.31
CA TRP A 51 7.08 2.76 8.45
C TRP A 51 6.07 1.64 8.58
N GLN A 52 5.65 1.31 9.80
CA GLN A 52 4.56 0.35 10.01
C GLN A 52 3.28 0.82 9.30
N VAL A 53 2.93 2.09 9.40
CA VAL A 53 1.70 2.65 8.83
C VAL A 53 1.75 2.65 7.29
N TYR A 54 2.89 2.91 6.66
CA TYR A 54 3.05 2.71 5.20
C TYR A 54 2.72 1.27 4.79
N ASN A 55 3.20 0.28 5.54
CA ASN A 55 2.89 -1.13 5.27
C ASN A 55 1.40 -1.44 5.47
N GLU A 56 0.76 -0.85 6.49
CA GLU A 56 -0.67 -1.01 6.72
C GLU A 56 -1.51 -0.36 5.61
N LEU A 57 -1.10 0.81 5.11
CA LEU A 57 -1.74 1.45 3.95
C LEU A 57 -1.66 0.57 2.70
N MET A 58 -0.51 -0.07 2.43
CA MET A 58 -0.39 -1.05 1.35
C MET A 58 -1.36 -2.23 1.49
N GLN A 59 -1.68 -2.64 2.72
CA GLN A 59 -2.71 -3.65 2.98
C GLN A 59 -4.11 -3.10 2.73
N GLU A 60 -4.40 -1.87 3.14
CA GLU A 60 -5.67 -1.19 2.82
C GLU A 60 -5.88 -1.13 1.31
N TYR A 61 -4.84 -0.81 0.53
CA TYR A 61 -4.89 -0.87 -0.93
C TYR A 61 -5.24 -2.28 -1.42
N ALA A 62 -4.55 -3.31 -0.92
CA ALA A 62 -4.79 -4.69 -1.34
C ALA A 62 -6.23 -5.15 -1.04
N VAL A 63 -6.80 -4.74 0.10
CA VAL A 63 -8.17 -5.09 0.49
C VAL A 63 -9.21 -4.28 -0.30
N HIS A 64 -8.95 -3.01 -0.56
CA HIS A 64 -9.97 -2.07 -1.03
C HIS A 64 -9.92 -1.75 -2.53
N ALA A 65 -8.75 -1.82 -3.17
CA ALA A 65 -8.59 -1.50 -4.59
C ALA A 65 -8.58 -2.76 -5.49
N ILE A 66 -8.07 -3.89 -5.01
CA ILE A 66 -7.97 -5.12 -5.79
C ILE A 66 -9.34 -5.80 -5.88
N LYS A 67 -9.82 -6.01 -7.12
CA LYS A 67 -11.13 -6.65 -7.40
C LYS A 67 -11.03 -7.88 -8.30
N THR A 68 -9.87 -8.09 -8.92
CA THR A 68 -9.66 -9.14 -9.92
C THR A 68 -8.31 -9.82 -9.70
N GLN A 69 -8.18 -11.07 -10.18
CA GLN A 69 -6.91 -11.80 -10.12
C GLN A 69 -5.79 -11.04 -10.83
N ALA A 70 -6.07 -10.45 -12.00
CA ALA A 70 -5.07 -9.68 -12.74
C ALA A 70 -4.57 -8.44 -11.98
N GLN A 71 -5.39 -7.82 -11.12
CA GLN A 71 -4.95 -6.74 -10.24
C GLN A 71 -4.09 -7.27 -9.09
N LEU A 72 -4.44 -8.44 -8.55
CA LEU A 72 -3.64 -9.10 -7.52
C LEU A 72 -2.25 -9.47 -8.05
N ASP A 73 -2.18 -10.12 -9.21
CA ASP A 73 -0.91 -10.51 -9.83
C ASP A 73 -0.01 -9.29 -10.10
N ARG A 74 -0.60 -8.17 -10.55
CA ARG A 74 0.13 -6.90 -10.72
C ARG A 74 0.64 -6.33 -9.41
N PHE A 75 -0.19 -6.34 -8.37
CA PHE A 75 0.19 -5.85 -7.06
C PHE A 75 1.33 -6.69 -6.45
N GLU A 76 1.25 -8.01 -6.57
CA GLU A 76 2.31 -8.92 -6.10
C GLU A 76 3.63 -8.70 -6.86
N ALA A 77 3.55 -8.54 -8.19
CA ALA A 77 4.72 -8.23 -9.01
C ALA A 77 5.34 -6.86 -8.65
N PHE A 78 4.50 -5.85 -8.37
CA PHE A 78 4.95 -4.55 -7.87
C PHE A 78 5.68 -4.67 -6.54
N VAL A 79 5.10 -5.39 -5.56
CA VAL A 79 5.73 -5.64 -4.27
C VAL A 79 7.10 -6.31 -4.44
N GLN A 80 7.17 -7.33 -5.29
CA GLN A 80 8.44 -8.03 -5.57
C GLN A 80 9.46 -7.07 -6.19
N ARG A 81 9.03 -6.18 -7.10
CA ARG A 81 9.89 -5.17 -7.72
C ARG A 81 10.48 -4.23 -6.67
N VAL A 82 9.66 -3.67 -5.79
CA VAL A 82 10.08 -2.80 -4.68
C VAL A 82 11.05 -3.53 -3.75
N GLN A 83 10.78 -4.80 -3.42
CA GLN A 83 11.66 -5.62 -2.57
C GLN A 83 13.01 -5.94 -3.20
N SER A 84 13.05 -6.06 -4.53
CA SER A 84 14.25 -6.37 -5.30
C SER A 84 15.05 -5.14 -5.71
N ASP A 85 14.56 -3.93 -5.42
CA ASP A 85 15.22 -2.69 -5.80
C ASP A 85 16.38 -2.37 -4.85
N ASP A 86 17.59 -2.74 -5.27
CA ASP A 86 18.82 -2.47 -4.54
C ASP A 86 19.17 -0.97 -4.46
N SER A 87 18.58 -0.12 -5.32
CA SER A 87 18.82 1.32 -5.31
C SER A 87 18.03 2.07 -4.24
N GLY A 88 16.91 1.48 -3.79
CA GLY A 88 15.95 2.13 -2.90
C GLY A 88 15.16 3.28 -3.55
N GLN A 89 15.22 3.43 -4.88
CA GLN A 89 14.44 4.43 -5.59
C GLN A 89 12.95 4.12 -5.48
N LEU A 90 12.53 2.89 -5.74
CA LEU A 90 11.11 2.51 -5.73
C LEU A 90 10.49 2.61 -4.35
N ILE A 91 11.27 2.38 -3.29
CA ILE A 91 10.75 2.58 -1.93
C ILE A 91 10.62 4.07 -1.58
N THR A 92 11.49 4.92 -2.12
CA THR A 92 11.39 6.38 -1.97
C THR A 92 10.14 6.89 -2.71
N GLU A 93 9.95 6.48 -3.96
CA GLU A 93 8.76 6.83 -4.76
C GLU A 93 7.47 6.30 -4.12
N LEU A 94 7.47 5.09 -3.55
CA LEU A 94 6.33 4.55 -2.82
C LEU A 94 5.92 5.46 -1.65
N ILE A 95 6.90 5.95 -0.89
CA ILE A 95 6.66 6.89 0.22
C ILE A 95 6.07 8.19 -0.31
N GLU A 96 6.67 8.77 -1.35
CA GLU A 96 6.22 10.04 -1.95
C GLU A 96 4.78 9.94 -2.49
N VAL A 97 4.46 8.88 -3.23
CA VAL A 97 3.11 8.63 -3.75
C VAL A 97 2.12 8.42 -2.60
N THR A 98 2.51 7.70 -1.55
CA THR A 98 1.64 7.47 -0.40
C THR A 98 1.36 8.77 0.35
N ASP A 99 2.38 9.59 0.61
CA ASP A 99 2.25 10.89 1.27
C ASP A 99 1.39 11.86 0.44
N TRP A 100 1.61 11.88 -0.88
CA TRP A 100 0.82 12.67 -1.82
C TRP A 100 -0.64 12.25 -1.83
N GLY A 101 -0.92 10.94 -1.97
CA GLY A 101 -2.25 10.37 -1.94
C GLY A 101 -2.99 10.57 -0.61
N CYS A 102 -2.25 10.56 0.51
CA CYS A 102 -2.83 10.89 1.80
C CYS A 102 -3.12 12.38 1.97
N SER A 103 -2.25 13.25 1.46
CA SER A 103 -2.42 14.71 1.52
C SER A 103 -3.61 15.20 0.68
N ASN A 104 -3.83 14.59 -0.49
CA ASN A 104 -4.93 14.97 -1.38
C ASN A 104 -6.23 14.16 -1.17
N GLY A 105 -6.21 13.14 -0.32
CA GLY A 105 -7.36 12.28 -0.03
C GLY A 105 -7.65 11.20 -1.08
N ASN A 106 -6.75 10.98 -2.03
CA ASN A 106 -6.89 10.04 -3.15
C ASN A 106 -5.92 8.84 -3.08
N TYR A 107 -5.50 8.46 -1.87
CA TYR A 107 -4.53 7.37 -1.63
C TYR A 107 -4.70 6.14 -2.53
N LEU A 108 -5.91 5.59 -2.64
CA LEU A 108 -6.16 4.38 -3.44
C LEU A 108 -5.94 4.59 -4.94
N GLU A 109 -6.28 5.77 -5.47
CA GLU A 109 -6.13 6.10 -6.89
C GLU A 109 -4.67 6.35 -7.25
N GLU A 110 -3.96 7.14 -6.44
CA GLU A 110 -2.52 7.42 -6.62
C GLU A 110 -1.70 6.13 -6.57
N MET A 111 -2.03 5.24 -5.62
CA MET A 111 -1.36 3.93 -5.53
C MET A 111 -1.66 3.03 -6.74
N ASP A 112 -2.90 2.99 -7.24
CA ASP A 112 -3.22 2.19 -8.43
C ASP A 112 -2.46 2.71 -9.66
N MET A 113 -2.38 4.03 -9.85
CA MET A 113 -1.61 4.64 -10.92
C MET A 113 -0.11 4.31 -10.82
N PHE A 114 0.47 4.44 -9.62
CA PHE A 114 1.89 4.13 -9.40
C PHE A 114 2.22 2.66 -9.65
N ILE A 115 1.38 1.74 -9.16
CA ILE A 115 1.53 0.30 -9.43
C ILE A 115 1.47 0.03 -10.93
N GLN A 116 0.56 0.68 -11.65
CA GLN A 116 0.47 0.53 -13.10
C GLN A 116 1.69 1.12 -13.82
N GLU A 117 2.27 2.21 -13.33
CA GLU A 117 3.45 2.84 -13.93
C GLU A 117 4.71 1.99 -13.77
N VAL A 118 4.95 1.45 -12.58
CA VAL A 118 6.12 0.59 -12.30
C VAL A 118 6.06 -0.75 -13.05
N GLN A 119 4.88 -1.19 -13.45
CA GLN A 119 4.66 -2.45 -14.18
C GLN A 119 4.56 -2.29 -15.71
N LYS A 120 4.77 -1.08 -16.26
CA LYS A 120 4.88 -0.86 -17.71
C LYS A 120 6.25 -1.28 -18.23
#